data_AF-A0A7W3TY39-F1
#
_entry.id   AF-A0A7W3TY39-F1
#
_cell.length_a   1.000
_cell.length_b   1.000
_cell.length_c   1.000
_cell.angle_alpha   90.00
_cell.angle_beta   90.00
_cell.angle_gamma   90.00
#
_symmetry.space_group_name_H-M   'P 1'
#
loop_
_entity.id
_entity.type
_entity.pdbx_description
1 polymer ?
#
loop_
_entity_poly.entity_id
_entity_poly.type
_entity_poly.pdbx_seq_one_letter_code
_entity_poly.pdbx_strand_id
1 'polypeptide(L)'
;MQTGKLKMINIISAIYLFLSLAFCFRLDKYNKVVQSLQDNHLNDLQILAANNGEAVIMFLLALVLVICAIPLFILLIKYTCSNGESVGDWVLTILLLILIIIAVYFIIHLIYIPIFKILLRVVLAGGVVLGIITSSD
;
A
#
# COMPACT_ATOMS: atom_id res chain seq x y z
N MET A 1 -20.97 7.15 26.83
CA MET A 1 -19.54 6.76 26.77
C MET A 1 -19.15 6.10 25.42
N GLN A 2 -20.08 5.47 24.68
CA GLN A 2 -19.82 4.84 23.37
C GLN A 2 -19.63 5.83 22.19
N THR A 3 -20.31 6.97 22.18
CA THR A 3 -20.16 8.02 21.15
C THR A 3 -18.74 8.61 21.05
N GLY A 4 -17.96 8.56 22.13
CA GLY A 4 -16.55 8.96 22.11
C GLY A 4 -15.66 7.99 21.33
N LYS A 5 -16.00 6.70 21.30
CA LYS A 5 -15.20 5.66 20.62
C LYS A 5 -15.37 5.73 19.11
N LEU A 6 -16.58 5.97 18.61
CA LEU A 6 -16.81 6.17 17.18
C LEU A 6 -16.04 7.39 16.65
N LYS A 7 -16.12 8.53 17.36
CA LYS A 7 -15.36 9.74 16.99
C LYS A 7 -13.86 9.47 16.92
N MET A 8 -13.32 8.73 17.88
CA MET A 8 -11.91 8.33 17.86
C MET A 8 -11.56 7.46 16.65
N ILE A 9 -12.40 6.48 16.29
CA ILE A 9 -12.21 5.61 15.12
C ILE A 9 -12.27 6.43 13.82
N ASN A 10 -13.19 7.38 13.72
CA ASN A 10 -13.29 8.27 12.56
C ASN A 10 -12.05 9.16 12.41
N ILE A 11 -11.50 9.67 13.52
CA ILE A 11 -10.23 10.42 13.51
C ILE A 11 -9.07 9.54 13.06
N ILE A 12 -8.95 8.31 13.60
CA ILE A 12 -7.89 7.38 13.19
C ILE A 12 -8.03 7.03 11.69
N SER A 13 -9.26 6.83 11.22
CA SER A 13 -9.54 6.55 9.80
C SER A 13 -9.14 7.74 8.90
N ALA A 14 -9.43 8.97 9.33
CA ALA A 14 -9.02 10.17 8.62
C ALA A 14 -7.48 10.32 8.57
N ILE A 15 -6.78 10.04 9.68
CA ILE A 15 -5.31 10.03 9.74
C ILE A 15 -4.76 8.96 8.78
N TYR A 16 -5.32 7.75 8.80
CA TYR A 16 -4.94 6.68 7.90
C TYR A 16 -5.10 7.06 6.43
N LEU A 17 -6.22 7.72 6.07
CA LEU A 17 -6.47 8.20 4.71
C LEU A 17 -5.44 9.27 4.30
N PHE A 18 -5.13 10.21 5.19
CA PHE A 18 -4.12 11.22 4.94
C PHE A 18 -2.74 10.59 4.69
N LEU A 19 -2.32 9.64 5.53
CA LEU A 19 -1.06 8.91 5.37
C LEU A 19 -1.04 8.09 4.08
N SER A 20 -2.13 7.40 3.77
CA SER A 20 -2.29 6.62 2.53
C SER A 20 -2.18 7.51 1.29
N LEU A 21 -2.80 8.69 1.32
CA LEU A 21 -2.74 9.66 0.23
C LEU A 21 -1.31 10.20 0.04
N ALA A 22 -0.65 10.60 1.14
CA ALA A 22 0.74 11.05 1.11
C ALA A 22 1.68 9.96 0.56
N PHE A 23 1.44 8.71 0.95
CA PHE A 23 2.17 7.57 0.42
C PHE A 23 1.91 7.36 -1.07
N CYS A 24 0.66 7.41 -1.54
CA CYS A 24 0.32 7.32 -2.96
C CYS A 24 1.02 8.39 -3.80
N PHE A 25 1.09 9.65 -3.32
CA PHE A 25 1.84 10.70 -4.01
C PHE A 25 3.33 10.41 -4.10
N ARG A 26 3.92 9.87 -3.03
CA ARG A 26 5.33 9.47 -3.03
C ARG A 26 5.58 8.31 -3.98
N LEU A 27 4.67 7.35 -4.00
CA LEU A 27 4.72 6.16 -4.85
C LEU A 27 4.56 6.52 -6.34
N ASP A 28 3.68 7.46 -6.67
CA ASP A 28 3.54 7.99 -8.05
C ASP A 28 4.81 8.68 -8.53
N LYS A 29 5.43 9.53 -7.69
CA LYS A 29 6.73 10.14 -8.00
C LYS A 29 7.81 9.08 -8.24
N TYR A 30 7.87 8.07 -7.38
CA TYR A 30 8.79 6.96 -7.53
C TYR A 30 8.57 6.20 -8.85
N ASN A 31 7.32 5.89 -9.18
CA ASN A 31 6.95 5.20 -10.40
C ASN A 31 7.37 5.98 -11.66
N LYS A 32 7.20 7.31 -11.65
CA LYS A 32 7.68 8.18 -12.75
C LYS A 32 9.19 8.14 -12.91
N VAL A 33 9.95 8.11 -11.81
CA VAL A 33 11.41 7.93 -11.85
C VAL A 33 11.76 6.58 -12.45
N VAL A 34 11.14 5.50 -11.98
CA VAL A 34 11.38 4.15 -12.53
C VAL A 34 11.05 4.08 -14.00
N GLN A 35 9.93 4.66 -14.43
CA GLN A 35 9.54 4.69 -15.84
C GLN A 35 10.57 5.43 -16.68
N SER A 36 11.05 6.60 -16.22
CA SER A 36 12.11 7.33 -16.92
C SER A 36 13.42 6.54 -17.04
N LEU A 37 13.75 5.72 -16.04
CA LEU A 37 14.94 4.85 -16.09
C LEU A 37 14.74 3.68 -17.06
N GLN A 38 13.52 3.12 -17.13
CA GLN A 38 13.17 2.07 -18.09
C GLN A 38 13.17 2.59 -19.54
N ASP A 39 12.70 3.82 -19.77
CA ASP A 39 12.74 4.47 -21.08
C ASP A 39 14.19 4.73 -21.56
N ASN A 40 15.13 4.86 -20.62
CA ASN A 40 16.56 4.94 -20.88
C ASN A 40 17.24 3.56 -21.04
N HIS A 41 16.47 2.49 -21.21
CA HIS A 41 16.94 1.11 -21.40
C HIS A 41 17.80 0.54 -20.27
N LEU A 42 17.67 1.08 -19.04
CA LEU A 42 18.33 0.49 -17.88
C LEU A 42 17.66 -0.83 -17.49
N ASN A 43 18.49 -1.82 -17.15
CA ASN A 43 18.00 -3.15 -16.77
C ASN A 43 17.39 -3.10 -15.35
N ASP A 44 16.39 -3.93 -15.05
CA ASP A 44 15.64 -3.86 -13.77
C ASP A 44 16.55 -3.97 -12.52
N LEU A 45 17.65 -4.73 -12.63
CA LEU A 45 18.66 -4.87 -11.58
C LEU A 45 19.45 -3.57 -11.35
N GLN A 46 19.73 -2.83 -12.44
CA GLN A 46 20.42 -1.53 -12.38
C GLN A 46 19.50 -0.46 -11.80
N ILE A 47 18.21 -0.51 -12.11
CA ILE A 47 17.20 0.37 -11.50
C ILE A 47 17.13 0.12 -9.99
N LEU A 48 17.12 -1.15 -9.56
CA LEU A 48 17.10 -1.49 -8.14
C LEU A 48 18.39 -1.07 -7.42
N ALA A 49 19.55 -1.27 -8.05
CA ALA A 49 20.85 -0.89 -7.51
C ALA A 49 21.04 0.64 -7.46
N ALA A 50 20.58 1.36 -8.49
CA ALA A 50 20.66 2.82 -8.55
C ALA A 50 19.78 3.50 -7.50
N ASN A 51 18.71 2.84 -7.05
CA ASN A 51 17.75 3.40 -6.11
C ASN A 51 17.91 2.91 -4.66
N ASN A 52 19.08 2.34 -4.32
CA ASN A 52 19.47 1.97 -2.95
C ASN A 52 18.40 1.23 -2.13
N GLY A 53 17.64 0.33 -2.78
CA GLY A 53 16.58 -0.45 -2.12
C GLY A 53 15.27 0.31 -1.83
N GLU A 54 15.08 1.53 -2.34
CA GLU A 54 13.84 2.31 -2.12
C GLU A 54 12.59 1.56 -2.63
N ALA A 55 12.71 0.75 -3.69
CA ALA A 55 11.63 -0.13 -4.16
C ALA A 55 11.11 -1.09 -3.07
N VAL A 56 12.04 -1.67 -2.28
CA VAL A 56 11.71 -2.61 -1.20
C VAL A 56 11.04 -1.86 -0.05
N ILE A 57 11.54 -0.67 0.29
CA ILE A 57 10.96 0.18 1.33
C ILE A 57 9.53 0.58 0.96
N MET A 58 9.30 1.02 -0.29
CA MET A 58 7.96 1.36 -0.78
C MET A 58 7.01 0.16 -0.73
N PHE A 59 7.50 -1.03 -1.12
CA PHE A 59 6.72 -2.26 -1.06
C PHE A 59 6.34 -2.64 0.38
N LEU A 60 7.29 -2.58 1.31
CA LEU A 60 7.04 -2.88 2.72
C LEU A 60 6.07 -1.87 3.35
N LEU A 61 6.23 -0.57 3.07
CA LEU A 61 5.37 0.46 3.62
C LEU A 61 3.92 0.31 3.12
N ALA A 62 3.75 -0.03 1.85
CA ALA A 62 2.45 -0.35 1.31
C ALA A 62 1.81 -1.58 1.96
N LEU A 63 2.59 -2.64 2.17
CA LEU A 63 2.10 -3.85 2.83
C LEU A 63 1.60 -3.54 4.25
N VAL A 64 2.34 -2.71 4.99
CA VAL A 64 1.90 -2.21 6.30
C VAL A 64 0.58 -1.44 6.18
N LEU A 65 0.45 -0.51 5.23
CA LEU A 65 -0.77 0.26 5.03
C LEU A 65 -1.97 -0.61 4.68
N VAL A 66 -1.80 -1.64 3.85
CA VAL A 66 -2.86 -2.59 3.48
C VAL A 66 -3.27 -3.43 4.68
N ILE A 67 -2.30 -3.96 5.45
CA ILE A 67 -2.59 -4.74 6.66
C ILE A 67 -3.32 -3.89 7.70
N CYS A 68 -2.91 -2.63 7.89
CA CYS A 68 -3.56 -1.70 8.81
C CYS A 68 -4.98 -1.31 8.39
N ALA A 69 -5.33 -1.43 7.09
CA ALA A 69 -6.69 -1.18 6.62
C ALA A 69 -7.69 -2.20 7.18
N ILE A 70 -7.28 -3.47 7.32
CA ILE A 70 -8.15 -4.58 7.75
C ILE A 70 -8.76 -4.36 9.13
N PRO A 71 -8.00 -4.08 10.21
CA PRO A 71 -8.59 -3.82 11.52
C PRO A 71 -9.45 -2.54 11.50
N LEU A 72 -9.09 -1.53 10.71
CA LEU A 72 -9.92 -0.32 10.54
C LEU A 72 -11.28 -0.64 9.91
N PHE A 73 -11.32 -1.48 8.88
CA PHE A 73 -12.57 -1.97 8.28
C PHE A 73 -13.46 -2.67 9.31
N ILE A 74 -12.89 -3.62 10.05
CA ILE A 74 -13.62 -4.40 11.06
C ILE A 74 -14.18 -3.47 12.14
N LEU A 75 -13.38 -2.50 12.60
CA LEU A 75 -13.81 -1.53 13.60
C LEU A 75 -14.93 -0.64 13.08
N LEU A 76 -14.80 -0.04 11.89
CA LEU A 76 -15.83 0.81 11.30
C LEU A 76 -17.16 0.06 11.14
N ILE A 77 -17.14 -1.16 10.61
CA ILE A 77 -18.35 -1.98 10.44
C ILE A 77 -18.97 -2.35 11.78
N LYS A 78 -18.16 -2.80 12.75
CA LYS A 78 -18.65 -3.23 14.07
C LYS A 78 -19.34 -2.10 14.82
N TYR A 79 -18.77 -0.90 14.80
CA TYR A 79 -19.34 0.24 15.52
C TYR A 79 -20.59 0.79 14.82
N THR A 80 -20.62 0.73 13.49
CA THR A 80 -21.78 1.12 12.69
C THR A 80 -22.99 0.21 12.96
N CYS A 81 -22.83 -1.12 12.89
CA CYS A 81 -23.95 -2.05 13.13
C CYS A 81 -24.39 -2.12 14.60
N SER A 82 -23.52 -1.79 15.55
CA SER A 82 -23.80 -1.91 16.98
C SER A 82 -24.54 -0.72 17.58
N ASN A 83 -24.52 0.44 16.92
CA ASN A 83 -25.01 1.68 17.52
C ASN A 83 -26.21 2.24 16.73
N GLY A 84 -27.29 2.55 17.44
CA GLY A 84 -28.41 3.35 16.93
C GLY A 84 -28.01 4.82 16.77
N GLU A 85 -27.05 5.06 15.88
CA GLU A 85 -26.45 6.36 15.63
C GLU A 85 -27.26 7.20 14.64
N SER A 86 -26.99 8.52 14.64
CA SER A 86 -27.68 9.46 13.75
C SER A 86 -27.39 9.13 12.29
N VAL A 87 -28.32 9.45 11.38
CA VAL A 87 -28.14 9.23 9.93
C VAL A 87 -26.83 9.85 9.42
N GLY A 88 -26.37 10.96 10.00
CA GLY A 88 -25.10 11.60 9.64
C GLY A 88 -23.87 10.76 9.94
N ASP A 89 -23.85 10.05 11.07
CA ASP A 89 -22.72 9.19 11.47
C ASP A 89 -22.60 7.95 10.57
N TRP A 90 -23.75 7.43 10.12
CA TRP A 90 -23.82 6.35 9.15
C TRP A 90 -23.26 6.76 7.79
N VAL A 91 -23.67 7.92 7.28
CA VAL A 91 -23.18 8.46 6.00
C VAL A 91 -21.67 8.68 6.05
N LEU A 92 -21.16 9.28 7.14
CA LEU A 92 -19.72 9.50 7.32
C LEU A 92 -18.94 8.18 7.34
N THR A 93 -19.45 7.16 8.03
CA THR A 93 -18.76 5.87 8.14
C THR A 93 -18.73 5.13 6.81
N ILE A 94 -19.85 5.13 6.06
CA ILE A 94 -19.90 4.56 4.71
C ILE A 94 -18.92 5.29 3.78
N LEU A 95 -18.85 6.61 3.86
CA LEU A 95 -17.90 7.41 3.09
C LEU A 95 -16.45 7.03 3.42
N LEU A 96 -16.10 6.93 4.71
CA LEU A 96 -14.77 6.51 5.15
C LEU A 96 -14.42 5.10 4.67
N LEU A 97 -15.37 4.16 4.74
CA LEU A 97 -15.19 2.80 4.22
C LEU A 97 -14.84 2.82 2.73
N ILE A 98 -15.63 3.53 1.91
CA ILE A 98 -15.39 3.64 0.47
C ILE A 98 -14.00 4.26 0.20
N LEU A 99 -13.64 5.33 0.91
CA LEU A 99 -12.35 5.99 0.74
C LEU A 99 -11.18 5.07 1.10
N ILE A 100 -11.30 4.24 2.14
CA ILE A 100 -10.26 3.26 2.50
C ILE A 100 -10.15 2.20 1.41
N ILE A 101 -11.26 1.70 0.86
CA ILE A 101 -11.23 0.74 -0.28
C ILE A 101 -10.49 1.36 -1.47
N ILE A 102 -10.84 2.59 -1.82
CA ILE A 102 -10.21 3.32 -2.93
C ILE A 102 -8.71 3.51 -2.67
N ALA A 103 -8.32 3.91 -1.46
CA ALA A 103 -6.91 4.07 -1.09
C ALA A 103 -6.13 2.75 -1.21
N VAL A 104 -6.66 1.66 -0.67
CA VAL A 104 -6.06 0.32 -0.78
C VAL A 104 -5.94 -0.11 -2.25
N TYR A 105 -6.97 0.12 -3.05
CA TYR A 105 -6.94 -0.16 -4.48
C TYR A 105 -5.82 0.60 -5.20
N PHE A 106 -5.68 1.91 -4.95
CA PHE A 106 -4.62 2.72 -5.55
C PHE A 106 -3.22 2.26 -5.10
N ILE A 107 -3.05 1.94 -3.81
CA ILE A 107 -1.78 1.42 -3.27
C ILE A 107 -1.39 0.14 -4.02
N ILE A 108 -2.31 -0.83 -4.10
CA ILE A 108 -2.06 -2.11 -4.79
C ILE A 108 -1.73 -1.87 -6.27
N HIS A 109 -2.52 -1.04 -6.95
CA HIS A 109 -2.35 -0.78 -8.38
C HIS A 109 -1.01 -0.10 -8.70
N LEU A 110 -0.63 0.91 -7.91
CA LEU A 110 0.62 1.65 -8.10
C LEU A 110 1.86 0.80 -7.81
N ILE A 111 1.79 -0.16 -6.88
CA ILE A 111 2.91 -1.08 -6.62
C ILE A 111 3.04 -2.13 -7.73
N TYR A 112 1.91 -2.63 -8.21
CA TYR A 112 1.88 -3.75 -9.14
C TYR A 112 2.54 -3.41 -10.48
N ILE A 113 2.49 -2.15 -10.91
CA ILE A 113 2.89 -1.76 -12.26
C ILE A 113 4.43 -1.81 -12.45
N PRO A 114 5.28 -1.13 -11.65
CA PRO A 114 6.74 -1.21 -11.81
C PRO A 114 7.45 -1.99 -10.68
N ILE A 115 7.09 -1.78 -9.41
CA ILE A 115 7.84 -2.30 -8.25
C ILE A 115 7.71 -3.82 -8.15
N PHE A 116 6.49 -4.35 -8.27
CA PHE A 116 6.26 -5.79 -8.20
C PHE A 116 6.97 -6.54 -9.34
N LYS A 117 6.97 -5.99 -10.56
CA LYS A 117 7.68 -6.56 -11.70
C LYS A 117 9.19 -6.61 -11.48
N ILE A 118 9.78 -5.52 -10.98
CA ILE A 118 11.21 -5.44 -10.68
C ILE A 118 11.59 -6.44 -9.59
N LEU A 119 10.86 -6.47 -8.47
CA LEU A 119 11.12 -7.39 -7.36
C LEU A 119 10.98 -8.86 -7.79
N LEU A 120 9.93 -9.20 -8.55
CA LEU A 120 9.72 -10.55 -9.04
C LEU A 120 10.87 -11.00 -9.96
N ARG A 121 11.32 -10.14 -10.88
CA ARG A 121 12.45 -10.44 -11.77
C ARG A 121 13.76 -10.58 -11.01
N VAL A 122 14.01 -9.74 -10.01
CA VAL A 122 15.22 -9.84 -9.17
C VAL A 122 15.20 -11.11 -8.33
N VAL A 123 14.06 -11.48 -7.74
CA VAL A 123 13.91 -12.72 -6.96
C VAL A 123 14.07 -13.96 -7.86
N LEU A 124 13.49 -13.95 -9.06
CA LEU A 124 13.67 -15.04 -10.02
C LEU A 124 15.12 -15.12 -10.51
N ALA A 125 15.75 -14.00 -10.85
CA ALA A 125 17.15 -13.97 -11.27
C ALA A 125 18.09 -14.44 -10.14
N GLY A 126 17.88 -13.97 -8.90
CA GLY A 126 18.63 -14.40 -7.73
C GLY A 126 18.39 -15.87 -7.38
N GLY A 127 17.15 -16.36 -7.50
CA GLY A 127 16.80 -17.76 -7.29
C GLY A 127 17.37 -18.69 -8.36
N VAL A 128 17.45 -18.26 -9.62
CA VAL A 128 18.09 -19.01 -10.70
C VAL A 128 19.60 -19.07 -10.50
N VAL A 129 20.24 -17.96 -10.11
CA VAL A 129 21.69 -17.94 -9.82
C VAL A 129 22.04 -18.84 -8.63
N LEU A 130 21.27 -18.76 -7.54
CA LEU A 130 21.44 -19.66 -6.39
C LEU A 130 21.16 -21.13 -6.76
N GLY A 131 20.12 -21.39 -7.55
CA GLY A 131 19.76 -22.73 -8.01
C GLY A 131 20.87 -23.38 -8.85
N ILE A 132 21.47 -22.65 -9.78
CA ILE A 132 22.59 -23.13 -10.62
C ILE A 132 23.81 -23.46 -9.75
N ILE A 133 24.14 -22.60 -8.78
CA ILE A 133 25.26 -22.79 -7.87
C ILE A 133 25.03 -24.03 -7.00
N THR A 134 23.83 -24.25 -6.47
CA THR A 134 23.52 -25.43 -5.66
C THR A 134 23.34 -26.72 -6.45
N SER A 135 23.08 -26.64 -7.76
CA SER A 135 22.96 -27.81 -8.65
C SER A 135 24.28 -28.22 -9.31
N SER A 136 25.36 -27.46 -9.07
CA SER A 136 26.70 -27.73 -9.61
C SER A 136 27.59 -28.52 -8.64
N ASP A 137 27.03 -28.96 -7.50
CA ASP A 137 27.59 -29.96 -6.58
C ASP A 137 26.87 -31.30 -6.75
#